data_AF-A0AAD7MP08-F1
#
_entry.id   AF-A0AAD7MP08-F1
#
_cell.length_a   1.000
_cell.length_b   1.000
_cell.length_c   1.000
_cell.angle_alpha   90.00
_cell.angle_beta   90.00
_cell.angle_gamma   90.00
#
_symmetry.space_group_name_H-M   'P 1'
#
loop_
_entity.id
_entity.type
_entity.pdbx_description
1 polymer ?
#
loop_
_entity_poly.entity_id
_entity_poly.type
_entity_poly.pdbx_seq_one_letter_code
_entity_poly.pdbx_strand_id
1 'polypeptide(L)'
;MSAFLAPVSAAPRMQICGLIIPNYIMCTILSASPDFGTLNSATGICKAWHGVFETHPKTIILSVARNVVGPALKHAVRFIRYPYPEKNENEWGADEDGGDEDGENSEDTVDSENEDEGPKKQAKKSGAKSAATPESDDIGELSSEERGKLQNNAEIVHKLESIFSLRHKDRTSTTSQLTVRESHRFARAMYRIMLYCELFYLPINLDDIDSMEDDPALLKIWDQRHALLSDFPMPELLEMRAVVAFLHDLIGEGLDADDYDHICLATGPAVILKAYSSKRFELFEDAVETEVMTSGEDNPFFGEFLSRPLDRIWTERGVALPTSDGLDSAILEGVRGKNDKCAQCGVVAGLGLWSEANWANLINVDFCALLPGALNENDVESDALVELFMSTCPADVVIAEIYDMKTAPFAGWKRDQSLCAACLDKLIGAHLHLWLYERKVQSGWTPTDNCWYGYNCRTQVHKREHAKARNHLCAPTRRP
;
A
#
# COMPACT_ATOMS: atom_id res chain seq x y z
N MET A 1 -1.99 -67.22 -6.43
CA MET A 1 -2.23 -65.93 -7.13
C MET A 1 -3.71 -65.61 -7.09
N SER A 2 -4.21 -65.08 -5.97
CA SER A 2 -5.58 -64.60 -5.84
C SER A 2 -5.50 -63.25 -5.14
N ALA A 3 -5.38 -62.18 -5.92
CA ALA A 3 -5.33 -60.83 -5.41
C ALA A 3 -6.77 -60.40 -5.09
N PHE A 4 -7.03 -60.13 -3.81
CA PHE A 4 -8.25 -59.51 -3.31
C PHE A 4 -8.46 -58.16 -4.00
N LEU A 5 -9.40 -58.09 -4.94
CA LEU A 5 -10.02 -56.82 -5.34
C LEU A 5 -10.91 -56.39 -4.17
N ALA A 6 -10.39 -55.49 -3.33
CA ALA A 6 -11.23 -54.82 -2.33
C ALA A 6 -12.36 -54.09 -3.08
N PRO A 7 -13.63 -54.21 -2.63
CA PRO A 7 -14.72 -53.48 -3.26
C PRO A 7 -14.45 -51.98 -3.11
N VAL A 8 -14.40 -51.28 -4.24
CA VAL A 8 -14.41 -49.81 -4.27
C VAL A 8 -15.69 -49.39 -3.55
N SER A 9 -15.55 -48.95 -2.31
CA SER A 9 -16.65 -48.50 -1.46
C SER A 9 -17.42 -47.44 -2.22
N ALA A 10 -18.69 -47.69 -2.52
CA ALA A 10 -19.53 -46.75 -3.23
C ALA A 10 -19.57 -45.44 -2.44
N ALA A 11 -19.03 -44.37 -3.02
CA ALA A 11 -18.98 -43.07 -2.37
C ALA A 11 -20.39 -42.68 -1.89
N PRO A 12 -20.55 -42.20 -0.64
CA PRO A 12 -21.85 -41.86 -0.08
C PRO A 12 -22.53 -40.80 -0.96
N ARG A 13 -23.70 -41.14 -1.51
CA ARG A 13 -24.49 -40.22 -2.35
C ARG A 13 -25.19 -39.20 -1.47
N MET A 14 -24.96 -37.91 -1.71
CA MET A 14 -25.68 -36.85 -1.02
C MET A 14 -27.12 -36.78 -1.53
N GLN A 15 -28.09 -36.80 -0.60
CA GLN A 15 -29.50 -36.54 -0.90
C GLN A 15 -29.92 -35.22 -0.26
N ILE A 16 -30.44 -34.28 -1.06
CA ILE A 16 -31.10 -33.07 -0.57
C ILE A 16 -32.56 -33.15 -0.99
N CYS A 17 -33.49 -33.14 -0.03
CA CYS A 17 -34.93 -33.27 -0.28
C CYS A 17 -35.29 -34.51 -1.12
N GLY A 18 -34.57 -35.63 -0.93
CA GLY A 18 -34.77 -36.87 -1.69
C GLY A 18 -34.14 -36.89 -3.10
N LEU A 19 -33.55 -35.79 -3.55
CA LEU A 19 -32.81 -35.73 -4.82
C LEU A 19 -31.34 -36.09 -4.60
N ILE A 20 -30.86 -37.09 -5.34
CA ILE A 20 -29.44 -37.44 -5.40
C ILE A 20 -28.73 -36.37 -6.23
N ILE A 21 -27.81 -35.64 -5.60
CA ILE A 21 -27.01 -34.64 -6.32
C ILE A 21 -25.83 -35.34 -6.99
N PRO A 22 -25.66 -35.22 -8.32
CA PRO A 22 -24.50 -35.76 -9.00
C PRO A 22 -23.17 -35.13 -8.52
N ASN A 23 -22.10 -35.92 -8.44
CA ASN A 23 -20.77 -35.43 -8.03
C ASN A 23 -20.26 -34.25 -8.85
N TYR A 24 -20.59 -34.17 -10.15
CA TYR A 24 -20.16 -33.05 -10.99
C TYR A 24 -20.82 -31.73 -10.57
N ILE A 25 -22.11 -31.75 -10.15
CA ILE A 25 -22.80 -30.57 -9.62
C ILE A 25 -22.13 -30.13 -8.32
N MET A 26 -21.81 -31.08 -7.42
CA MET A 26 -21.09 -30.78 -6.18
C MET A 26 -19.71 -30.19 -6.46
N CYS A 27 -18.97 -30.76 -7.43
CA CYS A 27 -17.67 -30.23 -7.85
C CYS A 27 -17.78 -28.79 -8.37
N THR A 28 -18.80 -28.48 -9.18
CA THR A 28 -19.08 -27.12 -9.64
C THR A 28 -19.40 -26.17 -8.49
N ILE A 29 -20.20 -26.60 -7.50
CA ILE A 29 -20.53 -25.77 -6.33
C ILE A 29 -19.27 -25.49 -5.49
N LEU A 30 -18.45 -26.50 -5.21
CA LEU A 30 -17.19 -26.29 -4.48
C LEU A 30 -16.24 -25.37 -5.27
N SER A 31 -16.14 -25.56 -6.59
CA SER A 31 -15.32 -24.73 -7.48
C SER A 31 -15.80 -23.27 -7.57
N ALA A 32 -17.07 -23.00 -7.26
CA ALA A 32 -17.65 -21.67 -7.21
C ALA A 32 -17.51 -21.01 -5.81
N SER A 33 -16.80 -21.63 -4.87
CA SER A 33 -16.55 -21.02 -3.55
C SER A 33 -15.72 -19.74 -3.73
N PRO A 34 -16.09 -18.64 -3.06
CA PRO A 34 -15.44 -17.34 -3.26
C PRO A 34 -13.99 -17.33 -2.76
N ASP A 35 -13.71 -18.08 -1.70
CA ASP A 35 -12.39 -18.14 -1.05
C ASP A 35 -12.10 -19.52 -0.47
N PHE A 36 -10.85 -19.72 -0.04
CA PHE A 36 -10.42 -20.99 0.55
C PHE A 36 -11.06 -21.26 1.91
N GLY A 37 -11.45 -20.23 2.66
CA GLY A 37 -12.13 -20.36 3.95
C GLY A 37 -13.52 -21.00 3.77
N THR A 38 -14.29 -20.48 2.83
CA THR A 38 -15.61 -20.96 2.43
C THR A 38 -15.52 -22.38 1.89
N LEU A 39 -14.52 -22.68 1.06
CA LEU A 39 -14.26 -24.04 0.59
C LEU A 39 -13.99 -25.00 1.77
N ASN A 40 -13.09 -24.63 2.69
CA ASN A 40 -12.77 -25.44 3.86
C ASN A 40 -14.01 -25.67 4.74
N SER A 41 -14.80 -24.62 4.99
CA SER A 41 -16.08 -24.74 5.71
C SER A 41 -17.04 -25.69 4.99
N ALA A 42 -17.22 -25.55 3.68
CA ALA A 42 -18.14 -26.39 2.89
C ALA A 42 -17.73 -27.88 2.91
N THR A 43 -16.44 -28.17 2.74
CA THR A 43 -15.92 -29.54 2.80
C THR A 43 -16.04 -30.16 4.20
N GLY A 44 -16.03 -29.34 5.25
CA GLY A 44 -16.25 -29.75 6.63
C GLY A 44 -17.70 -30.08 7.00
N ILE A 45 -18.70 -29.72 6.17
CA ILE A 45 -20.12 -29.91 6.50
C ILE A 45 -20.51 -31.39 6.51
N CYS A 46 -20.11 -32.16 5.48
CA CYS A 46 -20.46 -33.59 5.40
C CYS A 46 -19.48 -34.40 4.55
N LYS A 47 -19.49 -35.73 4.79
CA LYS A 47 -18.60 -36.68 4.08
C LYS A 47 -18.76 -36.69 2.57
N ALA A 48 -19.94 -36.34 2.04
CA ALA A 48 -20.16 -36.30 0.60
C ALA A 48 -19.41 -35.12 -0.06
N TRP A 49 -19.46 -33.93 0.53
CA TRP A 49 -18.67 -32.78 0.06
C TRP A 49 -17.17 -33.05 0.16
N HIS A 50 -16.73 -33.57 1.30
CA HIS A 50 -15.34 -33.98 1.50
C HIS A 50 -14.88 -35.01 0.46
N GLY A 51 -15.68 -36.05 0.21
CA GLY A 51 -15.34 -37.09 -0.77
C GLY A 51 -15.25 -36.56 -2.21
N VAL A 52 -16.11 -35.62 -2.60
CA VAL A 52 -16.01 -34.94 -3.91
C VAL A 52 -14.74 -34.10 -3.98
N PHE A 53 -14.39 -33.39 -2.90
CA PHE A 53 -13.15 -32.62 -2.82
C PHE A 53 -11.91 -33.51 -2.92
N GLU A 54 -11.84 -34.62 -2.18
CA GLU A 54 -10.73 -35.59 -2.25
C GLU A 54 -10.59 -36.22 -3.65
N THR A 55 -11.69 -36.38 -4.38
CA THR A 55 -11.67 -36.93 -5.74
C THR A 55 -11.14 -35.91 -6.77
N HIS A 56 -11.38 -34.61 -6.55
CA HIS A 56 -11.04 -33.55 -7.50
C HIS A 56 -10.34 -32.33 -6.88
N PRO A 57 -9.30 -32.51 -6.02
CA PRO A 57 -8.77 -31.42 -5.21
C PRO A 57 -8.11 -30.36 -6.09
N LYS A 58 -7.31 -30.78 -7.09
CA LYS A 58 -6.61 -29.86 -8.00
C LYS A 58 -7.58 -28.94 -8.76
N THR A 59 -8.63 -29.50 -9.37
CA THR A 59 -9.61 -28.72 -10.13
C THR A 59 -10.36 -27.72 -9.24
N ILE A 60 -10.80 -28.16 -8.06
CA ILE A 60 -11.53 -27.31 -7.12
C ILE A 60 -10.63 -26.20 -6.58
N ILE A 61 -9.42 -26.55 -6.10
CA ILE A 61 -8.46 -25.58 -5.56
C ILE A 61 -8.06 -24.55 -6.60
N LEU A 62 -7.75 -24.96 -7.84
CA LEU A 62 -7.42 -24.01 -8.90
C LEU A 62 -8.59 -23.11 -9.28
N SER A 63 -9.83 -23.62 -9.23
CA SER A 63 -11.02 -22.80 -9.48
C SER A 63 -11.24 -21.77 -8.37
N VAL A 64 -11.12 -22.18 -7.11
CA VAL A 64 -11.21 -21.25 -5.97
C VAL A 64 -10.07 -20.23 -5.98
N ALA A 65 -8.85 -20.64 -6.33
CA ALA A 65 -7.73 -19.72 -6.51
C ALA A 65 -8.02 -18.65 -7.59
N ARG A 66 -8.68 -19.04 -8.69
CA ARG A 66 -9.16 -18.09 -9.72
C ARG A 66 -10.29 -17.20 -9.23
N ASN A 67 -11.14 -17.64 -8.31
CA ASN A 67 -12.18 -16.79 -7.72
C ASN A 67 -11.56 -15.74 -6.79
N VAL A 68 -10.54 -16.13 -6.02
CA VAL A 68 -9.81 -15.23 -5.09
C VAL A 68 -9.01 -14.17 -5.84
N VAL A 69 -8.18 -14.59 -6.79
CA VAL A 69 -7.20 -13.72 -7.49
C VAL A 69 -7.75 -13.15 -8.80
N GLY A 70 -8.76 -13.79 -9.38
CA GLY A 70 -9.24 -13.46 -10.72
C GLY A 70 -8.31 -13.96 -11.83
N PRO A 71 -8.35 -13.33 -13.01
CA PRO A 71 -7.55 -13.75 -14.18
C PRO A 71 -6.04 -13.60 -13.99
N ALA A 72 -5.60 -12.86 -12.96
CA ALA A 72 -4.18 -12.63 -12.67
C ALA A 72 -3.50 -13.79 -11.90
N LEU A 73 -4.19 -14.92 -11.66
CA LEU A 73 -3.69 -16.02 -10.82
C LEU A 73 -2.27 -16.48 -11.14
N LYS A 74 -1.89 -16.57 -12.42
CA LYS A 74 -0.52 -16.99 -12.81
C LYS A 74 0.56 -16.05 -12.27
N HIS A 75 0.29 -14.75 -12.22
CA HIS A 75 1.23 -13.74 -11.72
C HIS A 75 1.33 -13.83 -10.19
N ALA A 76 0.20 -14.04 -9.50
CA ALA A 76 0.18 -14.25 -8.06
C ALA A 76 0.91 -15.54 -7.63
N VAL A 77 0.75 -16.63 -8.39
CA VAL A 77 1.48 -17.88 -8.14
C VAL A 77 2.96 -17.72 -8.42
N ARG A 78 3.34 -16.98 -9.48
CA ARG A 78 4.76 -16.66 -9.73
C ARG A 78 5.37 -15.88 -8.57
N PHE A 79 4.63 -14.92 -8.03
CA PHE A 79 5.04 -14.14 -6.87
C PHE A 79 5.33 -15.01 -5.65
N ILE A 80 4.36 -15.84 -5.20
CA ILE A 80 4.53 -16.65 -3.98
C ILE A 80 5.57 -17.77 -4.12
N ARG A 81 5.81 -18.25 -5.36
CA ARG A 81 6.74 -19.35 -5.65
C ARG A 81 8.12 -18.89 -6.01
N TYR A 82 8.32 -17.58 -6.14
CA TYR A 82 9.64 -17.10 -6.45
C TYR A 82 10.60 -17.59 -5.36
N PRO A 83 11.71 -18.26 -5.72
CA PRO A 83 12.66 -18.73 -4.74
C PRO A 83 13.30 -17.50 -4.11
N TYR A 84 12.83 -17.13 -2.94
CA TYR A 84 13.52 -16.17 -2.11
C TYR A 84 14.90 -16.76 -1.82
N PRO A 85 16.00 -16.01 -2.01
CA PRO A 85 17.23 -16.40 -1.35
C PRO A 85 16.88 -16.52 0.13
N GLU A 86 16.91 -17.74 0.69
CA GLU A 86 16.77 -17.92 2.13
C GLU A 86 17.77 -16.95 2.75
N LYS A 87 17.29 -15.98 3.54
CA LYS A 87 18.17 -15.06 4.27
C LYS A 87 19.02 -15.94 5.16
N ASN A 88 20.22 -16.24 4.69
CA ASN A 88 21.15 -17.11 5.36
C ASN A 88 21.75 -16.25 6.48
N GLU A 89 21.10 -16.26 7.65
CA GLU A 89 21.47 -15.43 8.82
C GLU A 89 22.95 -15.57 9.22
N ASN A 90 23.64 -16.62 8.72
CA ASN A 90 25.02 -16.93 9.05
C ASN A 90 26.06 -16.57 7.96
N GLU A 91 25.65 -16.04 6.80
CA GLU A 91 26.59 -15.81 5.68
C GLU A 91 27.19 -14.39 5.68
N TRP A 92 26.74 -13.50 6.58
CA TRP A 92 27.10 -12.06 6.59
C TRP A 92 27.59 -11.52 7.94
N GLY A 93 27.87 -12.38 8.93
CA GLY A 93 28.24 -11.96 10.29
C GLY A 93 29.46 -12.66 10.88
N ALA A 94 30.31 -13.26 10.04
CA ALA A 94 31.55 -13.89 10.48
C ALA A 94 32.76 -13.17 9.89
N ASP A 95 32.74 -11.84 9.91
CA ASP A 95 34.01 -11.11 9.91
C ASP A 95 34.63 -11.31 11.28
N GLU A 96 35.56 -12.24 11.27
CA GLU A 96 36.77 -12.29 12.07
C GLU A 96 36.88 -11.09 13.02
N ASP A 97 36.43 -11.31 14.25
CA ASP A 97 36.84 -10.58 15.45
C ASP A 97 38.35 -10.82 15.60
N GLY A 98 39.12 -10.17 14.72
CA GLY A 98 40.56 -10.08 14.73
C GLY A 98 40.92 -9.24 15.93
N GLY A 99 40.95 -9.90 17.09
CA GLY A 99 41.52 -9.35 18.30
C GLY A 99 42.96 -8.94 18.02
N ASP A 100 43.15 -7.64 17.80
CA ASP A 100 44.41 -6.97 18.13
C ASP A 100 44.56 -7.02 19.65
N GLU A 101 45.00 -8.18 20.16
CA GLU A 101 45.64 -8.26 21.46
C GLU A 101 46.97 -7.52 21.34
N ASP A 102 46.99 -6.27 21.82
CA ASP A 102 48.17 -5.56 22.29
C ASP A 102 48.84 -6.38 23.40
N GLY A 103 49.62 -7.40 23.00
CA GLY A 103 50.47 -8.20 23.86
C GLY A 103 51.91 -7.74 23.77
N GLU A 104 52.32 -6.90 24.72
CA GLU A 104 53.72 -6.57 24.98
C GLU A 104 54.58 -7.84 25.06
N ASN A 105 55.53 -7.97 24.14
CA ASN A 105 56.45 -9.10 24.10
C ASN A 105 57.65 -8.84 25.03
N SER A 106 57.71 -9.59 26.14
CA SER A 106 58.92 -9.84 26.93
C SER A 106 59.59 -11.14 26.48
N GLU A 107 60.92 -11.13 26.55
CA GLU A 107 61.92 -12.07 26.03
C GLU A 107 61.72 -13.59 26.28
N ASP A 108 62.37 -14.34 25.37
CA ASP A 108 62.96 -15.67 25.52
C ASP A 108 62.07 -16.94 25.52
N THR A 109 62.07 -17.69 24.39
CA THR A 109 62.88 -18.93 24.19
C THR A 109 62.34 -19.87 23.08
N VAL A 110 63.26 -20.24 22.18
CA VAL A 110 63.58 -21.59 21.63
C VAL A 110 62.51 -22.42 20.87
N ASP A 111 62.84 -22.65 19.59
CA ASP A 111 62.68 -23.84 18.73
C ASP A 111 61.53 -24.83 18.97
N SER A 112 60.67 -24.99 17.96
CA SER A 112 60.58 -26.27 17.24
C SER A 112 59.70 -26.18 15.99
N GLU A 113 60.23 -26.77 14.94
CA GLU A 113 59.62 -27.08 13.65
C GLU A 113 58.36 -27.94 13.85
N ASN A 114 57.28 -27.64 13.13
CA ASN A 114 56.40 -28.64 12.53
C ASN A 114 55.48 -27.99 11.48
N GLU A 115 55.78 -28.30 10.24
CA GLU A 115 54.88 -28.20 9.09
C GLU A 115 53.74 -29.22 9.29
N ASP A 116 52.48 -28.76 9.30
CA ASP A 116 51.35 -29.67 9.08
C ASP A 116 50.29 -28.98 8.21
N GLU A 117 50.09 -29.55 7.03
CA GLU A 117 49.21 -29.09 5.96
C GLU A 117 47.74 -29.33 6.33
N GLY A 118 47.03 -28.26 6.71
CA GLY A 118 45.59 -28.29 6.91
C GLY A 118 44.78 -28.38 5.60
N PRO A 119 43.65 -29.11 5.57
CA PRO A 119 42.93 -29.43 4.34
C PRO A 119 42.20 -28.21 3.77
N LYS A 120 42.52 -27.88 2.52
CA LYS A 120 41.82 -26.90 1.68
C LYS A 120 40.32 -27.21 1.63
N LYS A 121 39.51 -26.48 2.39
CA LYS A 121 38.04 -26.50 2.29
C LYS A 121 37.64 -25.97 0.92
N GLN A 122 37.10 -26.86 0.09
CA GLN A 122 36.55 -26.50 -1.22
C GLN A 122 35.33 -25.61 -1.02
N ALA A 123 35.47 -24.33 -1.34
CA ALA A 123 34.37 -23.39 -1.47
C ALA A 123 33.35 -23.94 -2.49
N LYS A 124 32.17 -24.31 -1.98
CA LYS A 124 31.05 -24.84 -2.76
C LYS A 124 30.44 -23.65 -3.49
N LYS A 125 30.84 -23.42 -4.75
CA LYS A 125 30.24 -22.42 -5.64
C LYS A 125 28.72 -22.67 -5.72
N SER A 126 27.95 -21.93 -4.94
CA SER A 126 26.50 -21.77 -5.11
C SER A 126 26.31 -21.00 -6.42
N GLY A 127 26.13 -21.74 -7.51
CA GLY A 127 25.74 -21.15 -8.78
C GLY A 127 24.41 -20.43 -8.58
N ALA A 128 24.44 -19.10 -8.53
CA ALA A 128 23.27 -18.26 -8.51
C ALA A 128 22.39 -18.65 -9.71
N LYS A 129 21.28 -19.34 -9.44
CA LYS A 129 20.24 -19.62 -10.43
C LYS A 129 19.51 -18.32 -10.74
N SER A 130 20.20 -17.46 -11.48
CA SER A 130 19.65 -16.31 -12.17
C SER A 130 18.88 -16.81 -13.38
N ALA A 131 17.65 -17.24 -13.15
CA ALA A 131 16.61 -17.25 -14.17
C ALA A 131 15.30 -17.28 -13.41
N ALA A 132 14.69 -16.10 -13.23
CA ALA A 132 13.30 -16.00 -12.84
C ALA A 132 12.53 -17.01 -13.69
N THR A 133 11.87 -17.98 -13.05
CA THR A 133 11.10 -18.99 -13.78
C THR A 133 10.12 -18.24 -14.70
N PRO A 134 10.14 -18.53 -16.02
CA PRO A 134 9.25 -17.84 -16.95
C PRO A 134 7.79 -18.06 -16.52
N GLU A 135 6.92 -17.11 -16.86
CA GLU A 135 5.49 -17.24 -16.58
C GLU A 135 4.96 -18.54 -17.25
N SER A 136 4.74 -19.57 -16.43
CA SER A 136 4.20 -20.85 -16.87
C SER A 136 2.68 -20.83 -16.79
N ASP A 137 2.01 -21.29 -17.85
CA ASP A 137 0.56 -21.50 -17.83
C ASP A 137 0.15 -22.70 -16.95
N ASP A 138 1.08 -23.63 -16.67
CA ASP A 138 0.84 -24.70 -15.71
C ASP A 138 1.17 -24.23 -14.29
N ILE A 139 0.11 -23.95 -13.54
CA ILE A 139 0.17 -23.59 -12.11
C ILE A 139 0.50 -24.80 -11.23
N GLY A 140 0.38 -26.04 -11.72
CA GLY A 140 0.62 -27.22 -10.87
C GLY A 140 -0.37 -27.33 -9.70
N GLU A 141 0.05 -27.98 -8.61
CA GLU A 141 -0.74 -28.13 -7.38
C GLU A 141 -0.38 -27.04 -6.38
N LEU A 142 -1.37 -26.47 -5.68
CA LEU A 142 -1.14 -25.43 -4.68
C LEU A 142 -1.08 -26.03 -3.27
N SER A 143 0.01 -25.76 -2.55
CA SER A 143 0.18 -26.16 -1.16
C SER A 143 -0.77 -25.41 -0.22
N SER A 144 -0.92 -25.86 1.03
CA SER A 144 -1.73 -25.13 2.01
C SER A 144 -1.18 -23.75 2.35
N GLU A 145 0.15 -23.64 2.42
CA GLU A 145 0.83 -22.37 2.67
C GLU A 145 0.67 -21.40 1.49
N GLU A 146 0.82 -21.90 0.27
CA GLU A 146 0.62 -21.12 -0.96
C GLU A 146 -0.80 -20.56 -1.03
N ARG A 147 -1.81 -21.36 -0.66
CA ARG A 147 -3.21 -20.89 -0.60
C ARG A 147 -3.40 -19.75 0.40
N GLY A 148 -2.76 -19.84 1.58
CA GLY A 148 -2.78 -18.76 2.58
C GLY A 148 -2.12 -17.49 2.08
N LYS A 149 -0.92 -17.60 1.47
CA LYS A 149 -0.21 -16.47 0.87
C LYS A 149 -1.02 -15.82 -0.26
N LEU A 150 -1.64 -16.62 -1.13
CA LEU A 150 -2.52 -16.13 -2.21
C LEU A 150 -3.71 -15.34 -1.67
N GLN A 151 -4.39 -15.87 -0.65
CA GLN A 151 -5.53 -15.21 -0.02
C GLN A 151 -5.13 -13.84 0.53
N ASN A 152 -4.06 -13.80 1.34
CA ASN A 152 -3.58 -12.56 1.95
C ASN A 152 -3.18 -11.52 0.89
N ASN A 153 -2.43 -11.94 -0.14
CA ASN A 153 -2.02 -11.03 -1.20
C ASN A 153 -3.22 -10.53 -2.03
N ALA A 154 -4.18 -11.39 -2.34
CA ALA A 154 -5.40 -10.99 -3.03
C ALA A 154 -6.20 -9.95 -2.23
N GLU A 155 -6.29 -10.09 -0.92
CA GLU A 155 -6.95 -9.10 -0.06
C GLU A 155 -6.26 -7.73 -0.10
N ILE A 156 -4.92 -7.69 -0.14
CA ILE A 156 -4.15 -6.45 -0.32
C ILE A 156 -4.47 -5.82 -1.68
N VAL A 157 -4.40 -6.61 -2.75
CA VAL A 157 -4.68 -6.15 -4.13
C VAL A 157 -6.11 -5.63 -4.25
N HIS A 158 -7.12 -6.33 -3.70
CA HIS A 158 -8.53 -5.92 -3.75
C HIS A 158 -8.79 -4.61 -3.01
N LYS A 159 -8.13 -4.39 -1.86
CA LYS A 159 -8.22 -3.12 -1.11
C LYS A 159 -7.60 -1.98 -1.89
N LEU A 160 -6.39 -2.17 -2.43
CA LEU A 160 -5.74 -1.18 -3.29
C LEU A 160 -6.54 -0.92 -4.57
N GLU A 161 -7.16 -1.93 -5.17
CA GLU A 161 -8.03 -1.79 -6.34
C GLU A 161 -9.26 -0.95 -6.00
N SER A 162 -9.85 -1.14 -4.82
CA SER A 162 -11.00 -0.35 -4.38
C SER A 162 -10.61 1.13 -4.18
N ILE A 163 -9.44 1.40 -3.61
CA ILE A 163 -8.91 2.77 -3.48
C ILE A 163 -8.62 3.37 -4.87
N PHE A 164 -7.96 2.62 -5.75
CA PHE A 164 -7.68 3.05 -7.13
C PHE A 164 -8.97 3.35 -7.89
N SER A 165 -9.96 2.45 -7.83
CA SER A 165 -11.26 2.66 -8.45
C SER A 165 -11.94 3.92 -7.91
N LEU A 166 -11.93 4.12 -6.60
CA LEU A 166 -12.54 5.29 -5.99
C LEU A 166 -11.91 6.59 -6.49
N ARG A 167 -10.58 6.61 -6.65
CA ARG A 167 -9.83 7.81 -7.08
C ARG A 167 -9.86 8.08 -8.58
N HIS A 168 -9.78 7.03 -9.39
CA HIS A 168 -9.54 7.14 -10.84
C HIS A 168 -10.75 6.70 -11.70
N LYS A 169 -11.69 5.92 -11.15
CA LYS A 169 -12.82 5.33 -11.90
C LYS A 169 -14.17 5.90 -11.52
N ASP A 170 -14.52 5.82 -10.24
CA ASP A 170 -15.84 6.17 -9.70
C ASP A 170 -15.72 6.57 -8.22
N ARG A 171 -15.71 7.88 -7.98
CA ARG A 171 -15.63 8.49 -6.63
C ARG A 171 -16.86 8.26 -5.75
N THR A 172 -17.91 7.61 -6.25
CA THR A 172 -19.18 7.42 -5.51
C THR A 172 -19.28 6.06 -4.81
N SER A 173 -18.33 5.16 -5.06
CA SER A 173 -18.35 3.80 -4.52
C SER A 173 -17.07 3.49 -3.75
N THR A 174 -17.23 2.97 -2.53
CA THR A 174 -16.12 2.53 -1.68
C THR A 174 -15.57 1.16 -2.08
N THR A 175 -16.20 0.48 -3.03
CA THR A 175 -15.73 -0.79 -3.59
C THR A 175 -15.34 -0.61 -5.04
N SER A 176 -14.45 -1.48 -5.53
CA SER A 176 -14.02 -1.43 -6.92
C SER A 176 -15.20 -1.47 -7.90
N GLN A 177 -15.20 -0.51 -8.82
CA GLN A 177 -16.09 -0.40 -9.98
C GLN A 177 -15.31 -0.65 -11.28
N LEU A 178 -14.11 -1.25 -11.18
CA LEU A 178 -13.36 -1.70 -12.34
C LEU A 178 -14.14 -2.83 -13.03
N THR A 179 -14.17 -2.79 -14.35
CA THR A 179 -14.62 -3.95 -15.15
C THR A 179 -13.66 -5.13 -14.95
N VAL A 180 -14.10 -6.33 -15.29
CA VAL A 180 -13.25 -7.55 -15.20
C VAL A 180 -11.92 -7.38 -15.93
N ARG A 181 -11.90 -6.66 -17.05
CA ARG A 181 -10.69 -6.40 -17.82
C ARG A 181 -9.78 -5.36 -17.15
N GLU A 182 -10.34 -4.28 -16.64
CA GLU A 182 -9.61 -3.25 -15.89
C GLU A 182 -8.99 -3.85 -14.60
N SER A 183 -9.77 -4.61 -13.84
CA SER A 183 -9.31 -5.33 -12.64
C SER A 183 -8.18 -6.31 -12.97
N HIS A 184 -8.29 -7.07 -14.07
CA HIS A 184 -7.18 -7.95 -14.50
C HIS A 184 -5.89 -7.17 -14.79
N ARG A 185 -5.97 -6.03 -15.48
CA ARG A 185 -4.79 -5.19 -15.76
C ARG A 185 -4.17 -4.66 -14.47
N PHE A 186 -5.00 -4.12 -13.58
CA PHE A 186 -4.58 -3.60 -12.28
C PHE A 186 -3.91 -4.70 -11.44
N ALA A 187 -4.58 -5.84 -11.24
CA ALA A 187 -4.07 -6.95 -10.44
C ALA A 187 -2.77 -7.53 -11.04
N ARG A 188 -2.70 -7.70 -12.36
CA ARG A 188 -1.47 -8.14 -13.05
C ARG A 188 -0.30 -7.20 -12.78
N ALA A 189 -0.51 -5.89 -12.98
CA ALA A 189 0.51 -4.88 -12.70
C ALA A 189 0.93 -4.91 -11.22
N MET A 190 -0.03 -4.99 -10.31
CA MET A 190 0.22 -5.04 -8.87
C MET A 190 1.07 -6.25 -8.46
N TYR A 191 0.73 -7.47 -8.89
CA TYR A 191 1.54 -8.66 -8.56
C TYR A 191 2.95 -8.61 -9.13
N ARG A 192 3.15 -7.95 -10.27
CA ARG A 192 4.50 -7.74 -10.82
C ARG A 192 5.29 -6.71 -10.04
N ILE A 193 4.63 -5.65 -9.56
CA ILE A 193 5.25 -4.68 -8.65
C ILE A 193 5.60 -5.36 -7.33
N MET A 194 4.71 -6.16 -6.74
CA MET A 194 5.01 -6.94 -5.54
C MET A 194 6.24 -7.83 -5.74
N LEU A 195 6.30 -8.57 -6.86
CA LEU A 195 7.48 -9.36 -7.22
C LEU A 195 8.73 -8.48 -7.37
N TYR A 196 8.63 -7.37 -8.08
CA TYR A 196 9.74 -6.44 -8.27
C TYR A 196 10.28 -5.92 -6.94
N CYS A 197 9.40 -5.46 -6.04
CA CYS A 197 9.76 -5.04 -4.70
C CYS A 197 10.50 -6.18 -4.00
N GLU A 198 9.91 -7.36 -3.84
CA GLU A 198 10.57 -8.49 -3.15
C GLU A 198 11.95 -8.87 -3.71
N LEU A 199 12.15 -8.78 -5.02
CA LEU A 199 13.45 -9.09 -5.65
C LEU A 199 14.54 -8.07 -5.35
N PHE A 200 14.15 -6.81 -5.16
CA PHE A 200 15.06 -5.69 -5.07
C PHE A 200 14.90 -4.89 -3.77
N TYR A 201 14.15 -5.42 -2.80
CA TYR A 201 13.74 -4.74 -1.57
C TYR A 201 14.90 -4.53 -0.59
N LEU A 202 15.93 -5.38 -0.57
CA LEU A 202 17.30 -5.14 -0.05
C LEU A 202 18.00 -6.47 0.28
N PRO A 203 19.15 -6.77 -0.36
CA PRO A 203 20.08 -7.77 0.17
C PRO A 203 21.48 -7.19 0.44
N ILE A 204 21.68 -5.87 0.49
CA ILE A 204 23.01 -5.28 0.60
C ILE A 204 23.13 -4.56 1.93
N ASN A 205 24.14 -4.93 2.73
CA ASN A 205 24.65 -4.06 3.80
C ASN A 205 25.02 -2.73 3.15
N LEU A 206 24.16 -1.73 3.31
CA LEU A 206 24.37 -0.40 2.73
C LEU A 206 25.54 0.33 3.39
N ASP A 207 25.99 -0.16 4.55
CA ASP A 207 27.10 0.33 5.37
C ASP A 207 28.43 0.43 4.60
N ASP A 208 28.62 -0.34 3.51
CA ASP A 208 29.87 -0.34 2.74
C ASP A 208 29.86 0.58 1.51
N ILE A 209 28.77 1.31 1.26
CA ILE A 209 28.56 1.95 -0.04
C ILE A 209 28.42 3.48 0.05
N ASP A 210 29.37 4.10 0.74
CA ASP A 210 29.45 5.58 0.83
C ASP A 210 29.95 6.27 -0.46
N SER A 211 30.15 5.52 -1.57
CA SER A 211 30.69 6.02 -2.84
C SER A 211 30.04 5.33 -4.05
N MET A 212 28.72 5.51 -4.21
CA MET A 212 27.84 4.61 -4.97
C MET A 212 27.77 4.76 -6.50
N GLU A 213 28.05 5.91 -7.12
CA GLU A 213 27.65 6.09 -8.55
C GLU A 213 28.35 5.12 -9.51
N ASP A 214 29.56 4.65 -9.15
CA ASP A 214 30.37 3.73 -9.95
C ASP A 214 30.52 2.33 -9.32
N ASP A 215 29.74 1.98 -8.29
CA ASP A 215 29.85 0.65 -7.67
C ASP A 215 29.40 -0.45 -8.67
N PRO A 216 30.28 -1.40 -9.05
CA PRO A 216 29.93 -2.51 -9.92
C PRO A 216 28.75 -3.37 -9.43
N ALA A 217 28.53 -3.46 -8.12
CA ALA A 217 27.41 -4.17 -7.51
C ALA A 217 26.08 -3.45 -7.80
N LEU A 218 26.05 -2.12 -7.68
CA LEU A 218 24.87 -1.31 -7.97
C LEU A 218 24.50 -1.38 -9.46
N LEU A 219 25.49 -1.22 -10.34
CA LEU A 219 25.31 -1.37 -11.80
C LEU A 219 24.71 -2.73 -12.16
N LYS A 220 25.20 -3.80 -11.52
CA LYS A 220 24.68 -5.16 -11.72
C LYS A 220 23.22 -5.28 -11.30
N ILE A 221 22.80 -4.62 -10.22
CA ILE A 221 21.40 -4.64 -9.76
C ILE A 221 20.52 -3.85 -10.71
N TRP A 222 20.96 -2.69 -11.19
CA TRP A 222 20.21 -1.94 -12.21
C TRP A 222 20.04 -2.73 -13.50
N ASP A 223 21.07 -3.44 -13.95
CA ASP A 223 20.98 -4.33 -15.11
C ASP A 223 20.04 -5.51 -14.85
N GLN A 224 19.98 -6.05 -13.63
CA GLN A 224 19.00 -7.08 -13.26
C GLN A 224 17.57 -6.55 -13.24
N ARG A 225 17.34 -5.35 -12.69
CA ARG A 225 16.04 -4.65 -12.69
C ARG A 225 15.57 -4.42 -14.12
N HIS A 226 16.45 -3.87 -14.95
CA HIS A 226 16.20 -3.61 -16.37
C HIS A 226 15.92 -4.91 -17.13
N ALA A 227 16.73 -5.96 -16.93
CA ALA A 227 16.54 -7.25 -17.60
C ALA A 227 15.18 -7.88 -17.25
N LEU A 228 14.78 -7.85 -15.97
CA LEU A 228 13.47 -8.36 -15.54
C LEU A 228 12.31 -7.63 -16.24
N LEU A 229 12.36 -6.30 -16.29
CA LEU A 229 11.29 -5.49 -16.89
C LEU A 229 11.31 -5.53 -18.42
N SER A 230 12.46 -5.72 -19.04
CA SER A 230 12.63 -5.78 -20.50
C SER A 230 11.91 -6.96 -21.15
N ASP A 231 11.59 -8.00 -20.38
CA ASP A 231 10.82 -9.14 -20.87
C ASP A 231 9.32 -8.83 -21.01
N PHE A 232 8.82 -7.75 -20.41
CA PHE A 232 7.39 -7.42 -20.45
C PHE A 232 7.00 -6.62 -21.71
N PRO A 233 5.82 -6.90 -22.29
CA PRO A 233 5.32 -6.15 -23.44
C PRO A 233 4.90 -4.73 -23.04
N MET A 234 4.99 -3.79 -23.96
CA MET A 234 4.75 -2.37 -23.67
C MET A 234 3.40 -2.04 -22.99
N PRO A 235 2.25 -2.60 -23.41
CA PRO A 235 0.99 -2.32 -22.71
C PRO A 235 1.04 -2.66 -21.22
N GLU A 236 1.76 -3.71 -20.85
CA GLU A 236 1.83 -4.17 -19.46
C GLU A 236 2.82 -3.33 -18.64
N LEU A 237 3.87 -2.79 -19.27
CA LEU A 237 4.74 -1.81 -18.63
C LEU A 237 4.01 -0.48 -18.37
N LEU A 238 3.12 -0.06 -19.28
CA LEU A 238 2.25 1.10 -19.05
C LEU A 238 1.28 0.87 -17.89
N GLU A 239 0.70 -0.32 -17.79
CA GLU A 239 -0.14 -0.71 -16.65
C GLU A 239 0.65 -0.66 -15.34
N MET A 240 1.89 -1.16 -15.31
CA MET A 240 2.77 -1.05 -14.14
C MET A 240 3.09 0.40 -13.79
N ARG A 241 3.42 1.24 -14.77
CA ARG A 241 3.69 2.68 -14.54
C ARG A 241 2.47 3.38 -13.93
N ALA A 242 1.26 3.08 -14.41
CA ALA A 242 0.01 3.61 -13.87
C ALA A 242 -0.20 3.23 -12.40
N VAL A 243 0.02 1.97 -12.06
CA VAL A 243 -0.10 1.51 -10.67
C VAL A 243 0.99 2.11 -9.78
N VAL A 244 2.22 2.28 -10.28
CA VAL A 244 3.30 2.95 -9.54
C VAL A 244 2.98 4.41 -9.26
N ALA A 245 2.47 5.16 -10.23
CA ALA A 245 2.02 6.54 -10.01
C ALA A 245 0.93 6.61 -8.95
N PHE A 246 -0.05 5.71 -9.01
CA PHE A 246 -1.08 5.59 -7.98
C PHE A 246 -0.49 5.28 -6.59
N LEU A 247 0.49 4.37 -6.49
CA LEU A 247 1.13 4.05 -5.21
C LEU A 247 1.93 5.25 -4.65
N HIS A 248 2.60 6.02 -5.51
CA HIS A 248 3.23 7.29 -5.14
C HIS A 248 2.21 8.28 -4.59
N ASP A 249 1.07 8.46 -5.26
CA ASP A 249 -0.01 9.31 -4.75
C ASP A 249 -0.48 8.86 -3.35
N LEU A 250 -0.53 7.55 -3.07
CA LEU A 250 -0.87 7.06 -1.72
C LEU A 250 0.22 7.34 -0.68
N ILE A 251 1.49 7.32 -1.07
CA ILE A 251 2.63 7.60 -0.19
C ILE A 251 2.66 9.10 0.14
N GLY A 252 2.70 9.96 -0.88
CA GLY A 252 2.76 11.41 -0.71
C GLY A 252 1.57 11.96 0.07
N GLU A 253 0.35 11.45 -0.20
CA GLU A 253 -0.82 11.85 0.59
C GLU A 253 -0.77 11.37 2.04
N GLY A 254 -0.16 10.24 2.32
CA GLY A 254 -0.17 9.76 3.70
C GLY A 254 0.67 10.62 4.65
N LEU A 255 1.74 11.27 4.16
CA LEU A 255 2.97 11.34 4.95
C LEU A 255 3.85 12.59 4.83
N ASP A 256 3.53 13.59 4.02
CA ASP A 256 4.43 14.75 3.76
C ASP A 256 5.85 14.28 3.37
N ALA A 257 5.90 13.16 2.65
CA ALA A 257 7.11 12.35 2.43
C ALA A 257 7.68 12.52 1.02
N ASP A 258 7.56 13.73 0.45
CA ASP A 258 8.01 14.03 -0.91
C ASP A 258 9.45 13.55 -1.17
N ASP A 259 10.31 13.56 -0.13
CA ASP A 259 11.72 13.16 -0.20
C ASP A 259 11.97 11.63 -0.14
N TYR A 260 10.96 10.81 0.22
CA TYR A 260 11.13 9.36 0.51
C TYR A 260 10.31 8.43 -0.39
N ASP A 261 9.60 9.00 -1.35
CA ASP A 261 8.61 8.32 -2.18
C ASP A 261 9.10 7.01 -2.81
N HIS A 262 10.35 6.99 -3.31
CA HIS A 262 10.90 5.79 -3.93
C HIS A 262 11.36 4.71 -2.94
N ILE A 263 11.83 5.12 -1.75
CA ILE A 263 12.18 4.19 -0.66
C ILE A 263 10.90 3.55 -0.14
N CYS A 264 9.86 4.35 0.08
CA CYS A 264 8.53 3.87 0.46
C CYS A 264 7.95 2.91 -0.58
N LEU A 265 8.13 3.17 -1.87
CA LEU A 265 7.70 2.25 -2.93
C LEU A 265 8.40 0.87 -2.83
N ALA A 266 9.68 0.85 -2.46
CA ALA A 266 10.44 -0.40 -2.34
C ALA A 266 9.91 -1.33 -1.24
N THR A 267 9.31 -0.77 -0.16
CA THR A 267 8.64 -1.55 0.91
C THR A 267 7.45 -2.38 0.43
N GLY A 268 6.94 -2.03 -0.75
CA GLY A 268 5.94 -2.79 -1.46
C GLY A 268 4.50 -2.49 -1.02
N PRO A 269 3.52 -2.96 -1.82
CA PRO A 269 2.12 -2.54 -1.69
C PRO A 269 1.45 -2.87 -0.35
N ALA A 270 1.90 -3.92 0.35
CA ALA A 270 1.34 -4.32 1.63
C ALA A 270 1.62 -3.29 2.74
N VAL A 271 2.87 -2.80 2.80
CA VAL A 271 3.31 -1.78 3.76
C VAL A 271 2.64 -0.45 3.42
N ILE A 272 2.63 -0.06 2.15
CA ILE A 272 1.95 1.16 1.66
C ILE A 272 0.48 1.16 2.06
N LEU A 273 -0.26 0.08 1.80
CA LEU A 273 -1.66 -0.01 2.18
C LEU A 273 -1.86 0.11 3.69
N LYS A 274 -1.00 -0.50 4.49
CA LYS A 274 -1.08 -0.45 5.96
C LYS A 274 -0.84 0.97 6.45
N ALA A 275 0.23 1.62 6.00
CA ALA A 275 0.59 3.00 6.32
C ALA A 275 -0.51 3.98 5.92
N TYR A 276 -1.02 3.86 4.69
CA TYR A 276 -2.13 4.66 4.18
C TYR A 276 -3.40 4.50 5.02
N SER A 277 -3.73 3.26 5.43
CA SER A 277 -4.95 2.96 6.17
C SER A 277 -4.87 3.41 7.63
N SER A 278 -3.68 3.36 8.24
CA SER A 278 -3.47 3.79 9.63
C SER A 278 -3.07 5.25 9.77
N LYS A 279 -2.69 5.94 8.68
CA LYS A 279 -2.11 7.29 8.69
C LYS A 279 -0.85 7.36 9.55
N ARG A 280 0.10 6.43 9.32
CA ARG A 280 1.32 6.29 10.12
C ARG A 280 2.54 6.14 9.24
N PHE A 281 3.47 7.12 9.31
CA PHE A 281 4.73 7.10 8.58
C PHE A 281 5.68 6.03 9.09
N GLU A 282 5.69 5.84 10.42
CA GLU A 282 6.61 4.94 11.11
C GLU A 282 6.56 3.50 10.58
N LEU A 283 5.49 3.10 9.88
CA LEU A 283 5.42 1.79 9.25
C LEU A 283 6.39 1.60 8.09
N PHE A 284 6.82 2.68 7.44
CA PHE A 284 7.91 2.64 6.46
C PHE A 284 9.26 2.58 7.16
N GLU A 285 9.45 3.33 8.25
CA GLU A 285 10.65 3.26 9.09
C GLU A 285 10.82 1.89 9.76
N ASP A 286 9.73 1.22 10.13
CA ASP A 286 9.76 -0.15 10.64
C ASP A 286 10.11 -1.17 9.54
N ALA A 287 9.81 -0.82 8.29
CA ALA A 287 10.03 -1.67 7.12
C ALA A 287 11.41 -1.46 6.49
N VAL A 288 12.07 -0.33 6.74
CA VAL A 288 13.35 0.03 6.12
C VAL A 288 14.33 0.31 7.24
N GLU A 289 15.56 -0.21 7.13
CA GLU A 289 16.60 0.12 8.11
C GLU A 289 16.78 1.65 8.21
N THR A 290 16.85 2.16 9.43
CA THR A 290 16.80 3.61 9.71
C THR A 290 17.89 4.39 8.97
N GLU A 291 19.05 3.76 8.76
CA GLU A 291 20.21 4.34 8.06
C GLU A 291 19.95 4.54 6.55
N VAL A 292 19.04 3.77 5.97
CA VAL A 292 18.65 3.90 4.56
C VAL A 292 17.74 5.10 4.37
N MET A 293 16.81 5.29 5.31
CA MET A 293 15.86 6.41 5.28
C MET A 293 16.57 7.76 5.39
N THR A 294 17.68 7.87 6.14
CA THR A 294 18.39 9.14 6.33
C THR A 294 19.20 9.61 5.11
N SER A 295 19.43 8.73 4.12
CA SER A 295 20.23 9.04 2.93
C SER A 295 19.49 9.79 1.80
N GLY A 296 18.18 10.02 1.95
CA GLY A 296 17.39 10.91 1.08
C GLY A 296 17.36 10.56 -0.41
N GLU A 297 16.87 11.51 -1.24
CA GLU A 297 16.81 11.43 -2.72
C GLU A 297 18.15 11.04 -3.37
N ASP A 298 19.26 11.29 -2.67
CA ASP A 298 20.61 11.00 -3.12
C ASP A 298 20.98 9.52 -3.05
N ASN A 299 20.14 8.65 -2.46
CA ASN A 299 20.41 7.21 -2.46
C ASN A 299 20.21 6.63 -3.88
N PRO A 300 21.27 6.30 -4.62
CA PRO A 300 21.14 5.89 -6.02
C PRO A 300 20.53 4.49 -6.16
N PHE A 301 20.44 3.71 -5.08
CA PHE A 301 19.76 2.43 -5.09
C PHE A 301 18.24 2.57 -5.16
N PHE A 302 17.68 3.54 -4.43
CA PHE A 302 16.25 3.79 -4.37
C PHE A 302 15.80 4.93 -5.28
N GLY A 303 16.68 5.87 -5.62
CA GLY A 303 16.39 6.94 -6.59
C GLY A 303 15.78 6.35 -7.85
N GLU A 304 14.56 6.78 -8.15
CA GLU A 304 13.77 6.30 -9.28
C GLU A 304 13.60 4.75 -9.33
N PHE A 305 13.44 4.11 -8.16
CA PHE A 305 13.47 2.64 -7.93
C PHE A 305 12.85 1.80 -9.05
N LEU A 306 11.66 2.20 -9.52
CA LEU A 306 10.92 1.55 -10.60
C LEU A 306 10.78 2.47 -11.82
N SER A 307 10.79 3.80 -11.66
CA SER A 307 10.70 4.75 -12.79
C SER A 307 11.91 4.69 -13.71
N ARG A 308 13.15 4.67 -13.20
CA ARG A 308 14.37 4.67 -14.01
C ARG A 308 14.47 3.49 -14.97
N PRO A 309 14.33 2.22 -14.52
CA PRO A 309 14.44 1.10 -15.44
C PRO A 309 13.28 1.07 -16.44
N LEU A 310 12.08 1.56 -16.07
CA LEU A 310 10.99 1.75 -17.03
C LEU A 310 11.38 2.80 -18.07
N ASP A 311 11.77 4.01 -17.67
CA ASP A 311 12.06 5.11 -18.59
C ASP A 311 13.22 4.77 -19.54
N ARG A 312 14.21 4.00 -19.06
CA ARG A 312 15.28 3.41 -19.90
C ARG A 312 14.71 2.48 -20.98
N ILE A 313 13.82 1.54 -20.61
CA ILE A 313 13.19 0.61 -21.56
C ILE A 313 12.37 1.35 -22.62
N TRP A 314 11.64 2.42 -22.25
CA TRP A 314 10.88 3.22 -23.21
C TRP A 314 11.80 3.89 -24.22
N THR A 315 12.90 4.48 -23.73
CA THR A 315 13.91 5.12 -24.56
C THR A 315 14.52 4.13 -25.54
N GLU A 316 14.92 2.95 -25.07
CA GLU A 316 15.49 1.87 -25.91
C GLU A 316 14.49 1.34 -26.95
N ARG A 317 13.20 1.29 -26.60
CA ARG A 317 12.12 0.87 -27.51
C ARG A 317 11.62 2.00 -28.42
N GLY A 318 12.14 3.22 -28.28
CA GLY A 318 11.73 4.39 -29.06
C GLY A 318 10.28 4.82 -28.83
N VAL A 319 9.74 4.58 -27.63
CA VAL A 319 8.37 4.95 -27.25
C VAL A 319 8.42 6.23 -26.42
N ALA A 320 7.60 7.23 -26.78
CA ALA A 320 7.49 8.46 -26.00
C ALA A 320 6.96 8.16 -24.59
N LEU A 321 7.54 8.82 -23.58
CA LEU A 321 7.05 8.72 -22.22
C LEU A 321 5.60 9.24 -22.15
N PRO A 322 4.68 8.49 -21.53
CA PRO A 322 3.33 8.97 -21.31
C PRO A 322 3.37 10.21 -20.42
N THR A 323 2.55 11.21 -20.72
CA THR A 323 2.24 12.26 -19.75
C THR A 323 1.48 11.65 -18.58
N SER A 324 1.66 12.22 -17.38
CA SER A 324 0.84 11.88 -16.20
C SER A 324 -0.65 11.93 -16.53
N ASP A 325 -1.04 12.97 -17.26
CA ASP A 325 -2.36 13.11 -17.89
C ASP A 325 -2.59 12.00 -18.91
N GLY A 326 -3.28 10.94 -18.49
CA GLY A 326 -3.68 9.83 -19.36
C GLY A 326 -3.08 8.47 -19.00
N LEU A 327 -2.20 8.41 -18.00
CA LEU A 327 -1.62 7.15 -17.55
C LEU A 327 -2.70 6.15 -17.08
N ASP A 328 -3.76 6.66 -16.45
CA ASP A 328 -4.94 5.89 -16.06
C ASP A 328 -5.58 5.11 -17.21
N SER A 329 -5.47 5.58 -18.46
CA SER A 329 -6.03 4.89 -19.62
C SER A 329 -5.33 3.57 -19.96
N ALA A 330 -4.13 3.33 -19.39
CA ALA A 330 -3.48 2.03 -19.47
C ALA A 330 -4.30 0.95 -18.74
N ILE A 331 -4.94 1.32 -17.63
CA ILE A 331 -5.83 0.44 -16.87
C ILE A 331 -7.27 0.61 -17.36
N LEU A 332 -7.78 1.85 -17.32
CA LEU A 332 -9.18 2.24 -17.45
C LEU A 332 -9.65 2.39 -18.90
N GLU A 333 -10.83 1.84 -19.19
CA GLU A 333 -11.54 1.99 -20.47
C GLU A 333 -12.53 3.16 -20.46
N GLY A 334 -12.91 3.64 -19.26
CA GLY A 334 -13.78 4.80 -19.10
C GLY A 334 -13.89 5.22 -17.64
N VAL A 335 -14.24 6.48 -17.40
CA VAL A 335 -14.30 7.07 -16.05
C VAL A 335 -15.72 7.58 -15.79
N ARG A 336 -16.35 7.14 -14.70
CA ARG A 336 -17.66 7.63 -14.29
C ARG A 336 -17.49 8.96 -13.57
N GLY A 337 -18.30 9.93 -13.97
CA GLY A 337 -18.31 11.25 -13.33
C GLY A 337 -17.14 12.16 -13.74
N LYS A 338 -16.36 11.84 -14.77
CA LYS A 338 -15.24 12.70 -15.26
C LYS A 338 -15.66 14.15 -15.55
N ASN A 339 -16.91 14.36 -15.97
CA ASN A 339 -17.45 15.67 -16.31
C ASN A 339 -18.41 16.22 -15.23
N ASP A 340 -18.42 15.60 -14.04
CA ASP A 340 -19.27 16.07 -12.95
C ASP A 340 -18.87 17.48 -12.52
N LYS A 341 -19.90 18.22 -12.12
CA LYS A 341 -19.78 19.62 -11.74
C LYS A 341 -19.98 19.78 -10.24
N CYS A 342 -19.23 20.72 -9.67
CA CYS A 342 -19.48 21.18 -8.32
C CYS A 342 -20.92 21.72 -8.21
N ALA A 343 -21.67 21.25 -7.24
CA ALA A 343 -23.06 21.66 -7.02
C ALA A 343 -23.22 23.15 -6.69
N GLN A 344 -22.15 23.80 -6.22
CA GLN A 344 -22.20 25.19 -5.73
C GLN A 344 -21.69 26.21 -6.75
N CYS A 345 -20.52 25.97 -7.35
CA CYS A 345 -19.94 26.90 -8.32
C CYS A 345 -20.08 26.45 -9.79
N GLY A 346 -20.51 25.21 -10.04
CA GLY A 346 -20.69 24.68 -11.40
C GLY A 346 -19.40 24.31 -12.14
N VAL A 347 -18.22 24.46 -11.52
CA VAL A 347 -16.94 24.06 -12.13
C VAL A 347 -16.93 22.56 -12.39
N VAL A 348 -16.42 22.15 -13.55
CA VAL A 348 -16.18 20.73 -13.85
C VAL A 348 -14.91 20.33 -13.13
N ALA A 349 -15.02 19.45 -12.14
CA ALA A 349 -13.88 18.89 -11.40
C ALA A 349 -13.85 17.36 -11.40
N GLY A 350 -14.90 16.73 -11.92
CA GLY A 350 -14.93 15.30 -12.17
C GLY A 350 -14.73 14.45 -10.93
N LEU A 351 -13.61 13.72 -10.88
CA LEU A 351 -13.20 12.90 -9.75
C LEU A 351 -12.68 13.71 -8.55
N GLY A 352 -12.21 14.95 -8.77
CA GLY A 352 -11.81 15.89 -7.72
C GLY A 352 -12.98 16.56 -6.99
N LEU A 353 -14.15 15.93 -6.98
CA LEU A 353 -15.31 16.36 -6.23
C LEU A 353 -15.50 15.52 -4.97
N TRP A 354 -15.91 16.18 -3.90
CA TRP A 354 -16.05 15.62 -2.55
C TRP A 354 -17.50 15.62 -2.10
N SER A 355 -17.92 14.53 -1.47
CA SER A 355 -19.27 14.28 -0.96
C SER A 355 -19.18 13.32 0.22
N GLU A 356 -20.29 13.14 0.95
CA GLU A 356 -20.38 12.19 2.06
C GLU A 356 -19.85 10.79 1.71
N ALA A 357 -20.00 10.35 0.45
CA ALA A 357 -19.53 9.05 -0.01
C ALA A 357 -18.00 8.89 -0.06
N ASN A 358 -17.23 9.97 -0.08
CA ASN A 358 -15.78 9.91 -0.26
C ASN A 358 -14.96 10.81 0.67
N TRP A 359 -15.57 11.48 1.65
CA TRP A 359 -14.84 12.29 2.64
C TRP A 359 -13.81 11.49 3.45
N ALA A 360 -14.03 10.19 3.66
CA ALA A 360 -13.06 9.34 4.36
C ALA A 360 -11.70 9.23 3.63
N ASN A 361 -11.64 9.70 2.38
CA ASN A 361 -10.43 9.73 1.56
C ASN A 361 -9.85 11.14 1.41
N LEU A 362 -10.38 12.12 2.14
CA LEU A 362 -9.72 13.41 2.30
C LEU A 362 -8.55 13.21 3.26
N ILE A 363 -7.36 13.10 2.69
CA ILE A 363 -6.17 12.72 3.46
C ILE A 363 -5.25 13.94 3.65
N ASN A 364 -5.37 14.96 2.81
CA ASN A 364 -4.48 16.14 2.79
C ASN A 364 -5.20 17.46 3.08
N VAL A 365 -6.32 17.42 3.80
CA VAL A 365 -6.92 18.69 4.23
C VAL A 365 -6.11 19.19 5.41
N ASP A 366 -5.24 20.16 5.17
CA ASP A 366 -4.63 20.95 6.24
C ASP A 366 -5.73 21.81 6.90
N PHE A 367 -6.41 21.22 7.87
CA PHE A 367 -7.47 21.89 8.61
C PHE A 367 -6.93 23.12 9.37
N CYS A 368 -5.66 23.11 9.79
CA CYS A 368 -5.04 24.28 10.42
C CYS A 368 -4.98 25.45 9.43
N ALA A 369 -4.55 25.22 8.18
CA ALA A 369 -4.56 26.23 7.13
C ALA A 369 -5.95 26.78 6.77
N LEU A 370 -7.01 26.01 7.06
CA LEU A 370 -8.40 26.45 6.84
C LEU A 370 -8.97 27.29 7.99
N LEU A 371 -8.27 27.43 9.12
CA LEU A 371 -8.73 28.30 10.21
C LEU A 371 -8.74 29.78 9.78
N PRO A 372 -9.78 30.56 10.14
CA PRO A 372 -9.92 31.92 9.63
C PRO A 372 -8.96 32.92 10.28
N GLY A 373 -8.62 33.97 9.53
CA GLY A 373 -7.87 35.11 10.05
C GLY A 373 -6.42 34.75 10.37
N ALA A 374 -6.03 34.91 11.65
CA ALA A 374 -4.71 34.57 12.16
C ALA A 374 -4.75 33.34 13.10
N LEU A 375 -5.83 32.54 13.04
CA LEU A 375 -5.93 31.29 13.82
C LEU A 375 -5.08 30.15 13.26
N ASN A 376 -4.84 30.11 11.94
CA ASN A 376 -3.95 29.13 11.31
C ASN A 376 -2.49 29.27 11.78
N GLU A 377 -2.13 30.43 12.31
CA GLU A 377 -0.83 30.73 12.93
C GLU A 377 -0.92 30.76 14.47
N ASN A 378 -2.04 30.32 15.06
CA ASN A 378 -2.18 30.20 16.51
C ASN A 378 -1.79 28.79 16.95
N ASP A 379 -0.56 28.62 17.44
CA ASP A 379 -0.07 27.32 17.89
C ASP A 379 -0.97 26.67 18.95
N VAL A 380 -1.59 27.44 19.85
CA VAL A 380 -2.43 26.86 20.93
C VAL A 380 -3.69 26.21 20.37
N GLU A 381 -4.33 26.86 19.40
CA GLU A 381 -5.55 26.33 18.79
C GLU A 381 -5.24 25.29 17.71
N SER A 382 -4.11 25.43 17.01
CA SER A 382 -3.62 24.44 16.05
C SER A 382 -3.19 23.14 16.76
N ASP A 383 -2.45 23.22 17.87
CA ASP A 383 -2.09 22.09 18.73
C ASP A 383 -3.35 21.32 19.17
N ALA A 384 -4.38 22.05 19.63
CA ALA A 384 -5.64 21.46 20.09
C ALA A 384 -6.41 20.79 18.94
N LEU A 385 -6.38 21.37 17.74
CA LEU A 385 -7.01 20.79 16.56
C LEU A 385 -6.31 19.49 16.13
N VAL A 386 -4.98 19.51 16.06
CA VAL A 386 -4.15 18.33 15.74
C VAL A 386 -4.38 17.23 16.77
N GLU A 387 -4.41 17.54 18.07
CA GLU A 387 -4.69 16.57 19.12
C GLU A 387 -6.05 15.89 18.94
N LEU A 388 -7.10 16.62 18.53
CA LEU A 388 -8.41 16.04 18.24
C LEU A 388 -8.39 15.09 17.04
N PHE A 389 -7.70 15.46 15.96
CA PHE A 389 -7.56 14.60 14.77
C PHE A 389 -6.78 13.32 15.07
N MET A 390 -5.68 13.44 15.80
CA MET A 390 -4.83 12.30 16.17
C MET A 390 -5.51 11.34 17.15
N SER A 391 -6.39 11.85 18.01
CA SER A 391 -6.97 11.05 19.09
C SER A 391 -8.31 10.41 18.77
N THR A 392 -9.21 11.10 18.04
CA THR A 392 -10.63 10.75 18.11
C THR A 392 -11.49 11.06 16.89
N CYS A 393 -11.07 11.90 15.95
CA CYS A 393 -11.98 12.41 14.93
C CYS A 393 -11.43 12.34 13.49
N PRO A 394 -11.79 11.30 12.72
CA PRO A 394 -11.54 11.24 11.28
C PRO A 394 -12.13 12.44 10.53
N ALA A 395 -11.49 12.84 9.42
CA ALA A 395 -11.88 14.03 8.63
C ALA A 395 -13.33 14.01 8.14
N ASP A 396 -13.86 12.84 7.78
CA ASP A 396 -15.25 12.67 7.37
C ASP A 396 -16.24 12.97 8.50
N VAL A 397 -15.91 12.62 9.74
CA VAL A 397 -16.71 12.96 10.92
C VAL A 397 -16.72 14.46 11.15
N VAL A 398 -15.55 15.12 11.10
CA VAL A 398 -15.42 16.58 11.24
C VAL A 398 -16.27 17.30 10.20
N ILE A 399 -16.16 16.89 8.93
CA ILE A 399 -16.90 17.50 7.84
C ILE A 399 -18.41 17.26 8.01
N ALA A 400 -18.83 16.05 8.36
CA ALA A 400 -20.23 15.75 8.62
C ALA A 400 -20.81 16.66 9.72
N GLU A 401 -20.10 16.85 10.83
CA GLU A 401 -20.53 17.72 11.92
C GLU A 401 -20.55 19.20 11.53
N ILE A 402 -19.56 19.66 10.75
CA ILE A 402 -19.59 20.99 10.12
C ILE A 402 -20.87 21.18 9.29
N TYR A 403 -21.32 20.15 8.58
CA TYR A 403 -22.59 20.18 7.85
C TYR A 403 -23.82 20.31 8.76
N ASP A 404 -23.77 19.86 10.01
CA ASP A 404 -24.89 19.99 10.96
C ASP A 404 -24.95 21.37 11.62
N MET A 405 -23.82 22.07 11.72
CA MET A 405 -23.73 23.39 12.34
C MET A 405 -23.64 24.56 11.33
N LYS A 406 -24.05 24.34 10.07
CA LYS A 406 -23.98 25.35 9.01
C LYS A 406 -24.72 26.64 9.38
N THR A 407 -24.06 27.75 9.10
CA THR A 407 -24.63 29.09 9.19
C THR A 407 -25.56 29.40 8.01
N ALA A 408 -26.38 30.46 8.14
CA ALA A 408 -27.37 30.86 7.13
C ALA A 408 -26.85 30.96 5.68
N PRO A 409 -25.64 31.48 5.39
CA PRO A 409 -25.11 31.51 4.02
C PRO A 409 -24.92 30.13 3.36
N PHE A 410 -24.84 29.07 4.16
CA PHE A 410 -24.62 27.70 3.71
C PHE A 410 -25.86 26.80 3.93
N ALA A 411 -27.00 27.36 4.34
CA ALA A 411 -28.21 26.59 4.68
C ALA A 411 -28.72 25.71 3.52
N GLY A 412 -28.47 26.10 2.27
CA GLY A 412 -28.85 25.32 1.08
C GLY A 412 -27.88 24.18 0.71
N TRP A 413 -26.74 24.06 1.39
CA TRP A 413 -25.71 23.07 1.08
C TRP A 413 -26.05 21.74 1.75
N LYS A 414 -26.06 20.64 0.99
CA LYS A 414 -26.42 19.31 1.48
C LYS A 414 -25.22 18.37 1.46
N ARG A 415 -25.20 17.38 2.35
CA ARG A 415 -24.09 16.41 2.50
C ARG A 415 -23.86 15.55 1.26
N ASP A 416 -24.95 15.21 0.57
CA ASP A 416 -24.95 14.40 -0.65
C ASP A 416 -24.51 15.19 -1.91
N GLN A 417 -24.34 16.50 -1.80
CA GLN A 417 -23.85 17.32 -2.90
C GLN A 417 -22.35 17.16 -3.10
N SER A 418 -21.94 16.98 -4.35
CA SER A 418 -20.54 16.94 -4.73
C SER A 418 -19.96 18.37 -4.84
N LEU A 419 -18.95 18.67 -4.04
CA LEU A 419 -18.26 19.97 -3.98
C LEU A 419 -16.84 19.86 -4.54
N CYS A 420 -16.36 20.87 -5.26
CA CYS A 420 -14.92 20.96 -5.53
C CYS A 420 -14.16 21.34 -4.25
N ALA A 421 -12.85 21.08 -4.22
CA ALA A 421 -11.96 21.43 -3.10
C ALA A 421 -12.20 22.87 -2.60
N ALA A 422 -12.13 23.87 -3.47
CA ALA A 422 -12.34 25.27 -3.10
C ALA A 422 -13.72 25.57 -2.44
N CYS A 423 -14.78 24.88 -2.86
CA CYS A 423 -16.08 25.03 -2.21
C CYS A 423 -16.13 24.31 -0.85
N LEU A 424 -15.51 23.14 -0.74
CA LEU A 424 -15.38 22.43 0.51
C LEU A 424 -14.53 23.23 1.52
N ASP A 425 -13.38 23.75 1.11
CA ASP A 425 -12.50 24.60 1.91
C ASP A 425 -13.24 25.83 2.43
N LYS A 426 -14.05 26.46 1.57
CA LYS A 426 -14.90 27.59 1.97
C LYS A 426 -15.92 27.22 3.04
N LEU A 427 -16.51 26.03 2.95
CA LEU A 427 -17.44 25.53 3.97
C LEU A 427 -16.69 25.25 5.28
N ILE A 428 -15.57 24.52 5.21
CA ILE A 428 -14.76 24.14 6.36
C ILE A 428 -14.23 25.40 7.05
N GLY A 429 -13.54 26.30 6.35
CA GLY A 429 -12.95 27.49 6.98
C GLY A 429 -13.97 28.45 7.59
N ALA A 430 -15.21 28.46 7.09
CA ALA A 430 -16.29 29.24 7.68
C ALA A 430 -16.80 28.67 9.03
N HIS A 431 -16.60 27.39 9.32
CA HIS A 431 -17.21 26.71 10.48
C HIS A 431 -16.23 25.95 11.38
N LEU A 432 -15.01 25.66 10.92
CA LEU A 432 -14.04 24.84 11.65
C LEU A 432 -13.71 25.41 13.03
N HIS A 433 -13.55 26.72 13.15
CA HIS A 433 -13.33 27.38 14.43
C HIS A 433 -14.54 27.28 15.39
N LEU A 434 -15.76 27.24 14.86
CA LEU A 434 -16.98 27.03 15.65
C LEU A 434 -17.07 25.59 16.13
N TRP A 435 -16.79 24.65 15.22
CA TRP A 435 -16.71 23.22 15.53
C TRP A 435 -15.68 22.95 16.64
N LEU A 436 -14.48 23.49 16.49
CA LEU A 436 -13.40 23.35 17.47
C LEU A 436 -13.80 23.92 18.84
N TYR A 437 -14.47 25.08 18.86
CA TYR A 437 -14.99 25.66 20.09
C TYR A 437 -15.98 24.73 20.79
N GLU A 438 -16.95 24.18 20.07
CA GLU A 438 -17.93 23.24 20.64
C GLU A 438 -17.27 21.97 21.18
N ARG A 439 -16.30 21.41 20.44
CA ARG A 439 -15.54 20.23 20.88
C ARG A 439 -14.74 20.48 22.15
N LYS A 440 -14.06 21.62 22.25
CA LYS A 440 -13.35 22.02 23.48
C LYS A 440 -14.33 22.14 24.65
N VAL A 441 -15.46 22.81 24.46
CA VAL A 441 -16.47 22.93 25.52
C VAL A 441 -17.00 21.56 25.96
N GLN A 442 -17.25 20.65 25.02
CA GLN A 442 -17.70 19.28 25.32
C GLN A 442 -16.65 18.45 26.08
N SER A 443 -15.35 18.70 25.85
CA SER A 443 -14.26 18.06 26.61
C SER A 443 -14.01 18.69 27.99
N GLY A 444 -14.83 19.68 28.39
CA GLY A 444 -14.77 20.32 29.70
C GLY A 444 -13.92 21.58 29.74
N TRP A 445 -13.43 22.07 28.59
CA TRP A 445 -12.77 23.37 28.53
C TRP A 445 -13.77 24.50 28.83
N THR A 446 -13.39 25.39 29.74
CA THR A 446 -14.15 26.60 30.04
C THR A 446 -13.56 27.79 29.29
N PRO A 447 -14.32 28.42 28.38
CA PRO A 447 -13.82 29.56 27.62
C PRO A 447 -13.37 30.70 28.54
N THR A 448 -12.17 31.21 28.29
CA THR A 448 -11.73 32.49 28.85
C THR A 448 -12.47 33.64 28.16
N ASP A 449 -12.29 34.87 28.66
CA ASP A 449 -12.80 36.07 28.00
C ASP A 449 -12.39 36.12 26.51
N ASN A 450 -13.35 36.40 25.65
CA ASN A 450 -13.13 36.61 24.22
C ASN A 450 -12.11 37.73 23.97
N CYS A 451 -11.14 37.46 23.08
CA CYS A 451 -10.28 38.50 22.56
C CYS A 451 -11.11 39.48 21.72
N TRP A 452 -10.92 40.80 21.91
CA TRP A 452 -11.66 41.80 21.13
C TRP A 452 -11.44 41.70 19.62
N TYR A 453 -10.25 41.25 19.21
CA TYR A 453 -9.91 41.03 17.81
C TYR A 453 -10.28 39.62 17.32
N GLY A 454 -10.79 38.74 18.19
CA GLY A 454 -11.19 37.38 17.86
C GLY A 454 -10.12 36.61 17.10
N TYR A 455 -10.54 35.86 16.09
CA TYR A 455 -9.64 35.12 15.20
C TYR A 455 -8.70 36.02 14.37
N ASN A 456 -8.94 37.33 14.29
CA ASN A 456 -8.04 38.28 13.60
C ASN A 456 -6.94 38.86 14.49
N CYS A 457 -6.81 38.41 15.75
CA CYS A 457 -5.80 38.94 16.67
C CYS A 457 -4.38 38.57 16.24
N ARG A 458 -3.57 39.53 15.78
CA ARG A 458 -2.16 39.27 15.42
C ARG A 458 -1.27 38.88 16.61
N THR A 459 -1.66 39.29 17.82
CA THR A 459 -0.91 38.97 19.05
C THR A 459 -0.95 37.48 19.39
N GLN A 460 -1.98 36.76 18.92
CA GLN A 460 -2.11 35.32 19.19
C GLN A 460 -0.98 34.50 18.57
N VAL A 461 -0.44 34.97 17.44
CA VAL A 461 0.61 34.30 16.67
C VAL A 461 1.95 34.29 17.42
N HIS A 462 2.36 35.43 17.97
CA HIS A 462 3.71 35.59 18.52
C HIS A 462 3.76 35.69 20.04
N LYS A 463 2.61 35.60 20.74
CA LYS A 463 2.56 35.59 22.21
C LYS A 463 1.68 34.43 22.69
N ARG A 464 2.29 33.25 22.85
CA ARG A 464 1.61 32.04 23.34
C ARG A 464 0.84 32.26 24.65
N GLU A 465 1.36 33.07 25.58
CA GLU A 465 0.64 33.43 26.82
C GLU A 465 -0.66 34.23 26.55
N HIS A 466 -0.67 35.10 25.54
CA HIS A 466 -1.90 35.78 25.12
C HIS A 466 -2.90 34.80 24.47
N ALA A 467 -2.41 33.90 23.61
CA ALA A 467 -3.22 32.85 22.99
C ALA A 467 -3.90 31.95 24.05
N LYS A 468 -3.18 31.58 25.12
CA LYS A 468 -3.76 30.81 26.24
C LYS A 468 -4.77 31.61 27.07
N ALA A 469 -4.50 32.90 27.32
CA ALA A 469 -5.26 33.70 28.27
C ALA A 469 -6.60 34.25 27.72
N ARG A 470 -6.84 34.17 26.41
CA ARG A 470 -8.03 34.73 25.75
C ARG A 470 -8.62 33.73 24.77
N ASN A 471 -9.92 33.77 24.56
CA ASN A 471 -10.55 32.96 23.52
C ASN A 471 -10.43 33.66 22.15
N HIS A 472 -9.80 33.00 21.18
CA HIS A 472 -9.68 33.47 19.79
C HIS A 472 -10.62 32.77 18.81
N LEU A 473 -11.32 31.70 19.23
CA LEU A 473 -12.36 31.01 18.44
C LEU A 473 -13.68 31.80 18.39
N CYS A 474 -13.60 33.13 18.33
CA CYS A 474 -14.73 34.04 18.32
C CYS A 474 -14.58 35.10 17.22
N ALA A 475 -15.70 35.65 16.78
CA ALA A 475 -15.72 36.73 15.81
C ALA A 475 -15.12 38.03 16.40
N PRO A 476 -14.40 38.84 15.59
CA PRO A 476 -13.88 40.13 16.03
C PRO A 476 -15.02 41.09 16.41
N THR A 477 -14.89 41.72 17.58
CA THR A 477 -15.83 42.77 18.05
C THR A 477 -15.26 44.18 17.86
N ARG A 478 -13.96 44.30 17.60
CA ARG A 478 -13.29 45.54 17.20
C ARG A 478 -12.60 45.35 15.85
N ARG A 479 -12.55 46.43 15.05
CA ARG A 479 -11.72 46.43 13.84
C ARG A 479 -10.24 46.35 14.23
N PRO A 480 -9.43 45.55 13.50
CA PRO A 480 -8.02 45.34 13.79
C PRO A 480 -7.18 46.62 13.72
#